data_AF-A0A448NRE3-F1
#
_entry.id   AF-A0A448NRE3-F1
#
_cell.length_a   1.000
_cell.length_b   1.000
_cell.length_c   1.000
_cell.angle_alpha   90.00
_cell.angle_beta   90.00
_cell.angle_gamma   90.00
#
_symmetry.space_group_name_H-M   'P 1'
#
loop_
_entity.id
_entity.type
_entity.pdbx_description
1 polymer ?
#
loop_
_entity_poly.entity_id
_entity_poly.type
_entity_poly.pdbx_seq_one_letter_code
_entity_poly.pdbx_strand_id
1 'polypeptide(L)'
;MILDKKVIIVTGGSGLLGREIIKDITSKGGIAINVDIGVETNLKNRNIKADITSEISVEETISLVYQNFGKIDGLVNNAYPRTEDWGAVFEEIQYSTWQKNVDMQMNAVFLFIQKIAPYLIESKGSVVSMASIYGVVGNDMSLYENTKIKTAPAYTAIKGGLLILHAIYQLIMGARELDLTVYHREVFLIIKIQYL
;
A
#
# COMPACT_ATOMS: atom_id res chain seq x y z
N MET A 1 12.76 -16.71 -13.83
CA MET A 1 12.19 -16.37 -12.50
C MET A 1 10.79 -15.80 -12.67
N ILE A 2 9.94 -15.84 -11.65
CA ILE A 2 8.49 -15.50 -11.79
C ILE A 2 8.26 -14.01 -12.09
N LEU A 3 9.11 -13.11 -11.59
CA LEU A 3 8.99 -11.65 -11.78
C LEU A 3 10.11 -11.07 -12.66
N ASP A 4 10.61 -11.86 -13.63
CA ASP A 4 11.80 -11.49 -14.42
C ASP A 4 11.70 -10.09 -15.03
N LYS A 5 12.59 -9.19 -14.58
CA LYS A 5 12.70 -7.78 -15.00
C LYS A 5 11.42 -6.97 -14.82
N LYS A 6 10.48 -7.40 -13.97
CA LYS A 6 9.26 -6.64 -13.65
C LYS A 6 9.60 -5.50 -12.69
N VAL A 7 9.23 -4.27 -13.05
CA VAL A 7 9.52 -3.06 -12.25
C VAL A 7 8.36 -2.82 -11.29
N ILE A 8 8.60 -2.95 -9.98
CA ILE A 8 7.55 -2.91 -8.97
C ILE A 8 7.88 -1.85 -7.92
N ILE A 9 7.00 -0.87 -7.77
CA ILE A 9 7.10 0.15 -6.72
C ILE A 9 6.53 -0.42 -5.43
N VAL A 10 7.25 -0.25 -4.31
CA VAL A 10 6.79 -0.63 -2.96
C VAL A 10 6.85 0.60 -2.06
N THR A 11 5.68 1.07 -1.62
CA THR A 11 5.61 2.18 -0.66
C THR A 11 5.90 1.67 0.76
N GLY A 12 6.61 2.47 1.56
CA GLY A 12 7.08 2.06 2.88
C GLY A 12 8.03 0.86 2.83
N GLY A 13 8.80 0.74 1.74
CA GLY A 13 9.69 -0.40 1.50
C GLY A 13 10.84 -0.53 2.52
N SER A 14 11.09 0.51 3.33
CA SER A 14 12.07 0.46 4.43
C SER A 14 11.47 -0.05 5.73
N GLY A 15 10.14 -0.18 5.81
CA GLY A 15 9.42 -0.72 6.97
C GLY A 15 9.59 -2.23 7.16
N LEU A 16 9.00 -2.78 8.23
CA LEU A 16 9.16 -4.19 8.60
C LEU A 16 8.73 -5.16 7.48
N LEU A 17 7.46 -5.05 7.04
CA LEU A 17 6.96 -5.85 5.92
C LEU A 17 7.55 -5.40 4.58
N GLY A 18 7.74 -4.10 4.41
CA GLY A 18 8.29 -3.51 3.19
C GLY A 18 9.62 -4.13 2.78
N ARG A 19 10.55 -4.31 3.74
CA ARG A 19 11.87 -4.91 3.45
C ARG A 19 11.78 -6.36 2.99
N GLU A 20 10.90 -7.15 3.59
CA GLU A 20 10.69 -8.53 3.16
C GLU A 20 10.00 -8.60 1.80
N ILE A 21 9.08 -7.68 1.49
CA ILE A 21 8.46 -7.55 0.16
C ILE A 21 9.53 -7.20 -0.90
N ILE A 22 10.37 -6.20 -0.64
CA ILE A 22 11.48 -5.81 -1.53
C ILE A 22 12.42 -7.00 -1.79
N LYS A 23 12.79 -7.73 -0.72
CA LYS A 23 13.65 -8.90 -0.80
C LYS A 23 13.02 -10.03 -1.61
N ASP A 24 11.75 -10.35 -1.36
CA ASP A 24 11.01 -11.39 -2.07
C ASP A 24 10.90 -11.07 -3.57
N ILE A 25 10.48 -9.84 -3.92
CA ILE A 25 10.41 -9.39 -5.32
C ILE A 25 11.76 -9.54 -6.01
N THR A 26 12.83 -9.09 -5.35
CA THR A 26 14.20 -9.18 -5.89
C THR A 26 14.65 -10.63 -6.07
N SER A 27 14.37 -11.49 -5.10
CA SER A 27 14.70 -12.93 -5.16
C SER A 27 13.99 -13.66 -6.30
N LYS A 28 12.85 -13.11 -6.77
CA LYS A 28 12.06 -13.61 -7.90
C LYS A 28 12.38 -12.91 -9.22
N GLY A 29 13.47 -12.13 -9.28
CA GLY A 29 13.96 -11.48 -10.50
C GLY A 29 13.33 -10.12 -10.81
N GLY A 30 12.50 -9.61 -9.91
CA GLY A 30 11.91 -8.28 -10.04
C GLY A 30 12.90 -7.17 -9.72
N ILE A 31 12.61 -6.00 -10.29
CA ILE A 31 13.26 -4.73 -9.98
C ILE A 31 12.37 -4.02 -8.97
N ALA A 32 12.65 -4.26 -7.69
CA ALA A 32 11.94 -3.63 -6.59
C ALA A 32 12.44 -2.18 -6.38
N ILE A 33 11.53 -1.21 -6.41
CA ILE A 33 11.80 0.20 -6.12
C ILE A 33 11.22 0.54 -4.75
N ASN A 34 12.08 0.88 -3.81
CA ASN A 34 11.71 1.31 -2.47
C ASN A 34 11.33 2.79 -2.47
N VAL A 35 10.06 3.08 -2.21
CA VAL A 35 9.54 4.44 -2.06
C VAL A 35 9.22 4.65 -0.58
N ASP A 36 9.98 5.52 0.08
CA ASP A 36 9.86 5.72 1.53
C ASP A 36 10.24 7.16 1.90
N ILE A 37 9.60 7.73 2.91
CA ILE A 37 9.91 9.10 3.37
C ILE A 37 11.25 9.16 4.11
N GLY A 38 11.69 8.03 4.68
CA GLY A 38 12.89 7.92 5.51
C GLY A 38 14.19 7.59 4.76
N VAL A 39 14.17 7.54 3.43
CA VAL A 39 15.38 7.29 2.61
C VAL A 39 15.81 8.52 1.85
N GLU A 40 17.04 8.50 1.34
CA GLU A 40 17.49 9.46 0.34
C GLU A 40 17.31 8.86 -1.07
N THR A 41 16.93 9.72 -2.02
CA THR A 41 16.75 9.28 -3.42
C THR A 41 18.10 8.85 -3.99
N ASN A 42 18.20 7.56 -4.32
CA ASN A 42 19.37 6.95 -4.96
C ASN A 42 18.92 5.78 -5.83
N LEU A 43 18.86 6.04 -7.14
CA LEU A 43 18.38 5.09 -8.13
C LEU A 43 19.30 3.88 -8.32
N LYS A 44 20.60 3.99 -8.00
CA LYS A 44 21.51 2.82 -8.00
C LYS A 44 21.09 1.80 -6.95
N ASN A 45 20.63 2.29 -5.80
CA ASN A 45 20.09 1.49 -4.71
C ASN A 45 18.58 1.26 -4.84
N ARG A 46 17.95 1.77 -5.92
CA ARG A 46 16.50 1.70 -6.16
C ARG A 46 15.66 2.29 -5.02
N ASN A 47 16.19 3.35 -4.38
CA ASN A 47 15.50 4.11 -3.34
C ASN A 47 15.02 5.43 -3.91
N ILE A 48 13.79 5.82 -3.58
CA ILE A 48 13.22 7.14 -3.89
C ILE A 48 12.60 7.69 -2.60
N LYS A 49 13.04 8.88 -2.21
CA LYS A 49 12.42 9.64 -1.12
C LYS A 49 11.10 10.21 -1.59
N ALA A 50 9.99 9.82 -0.96
CA ALA A 50 8.69 10.37 -1.31
C ALA A 50 7.73 10.42 -0.12
N ASP A 51 6.92 11.46 -0.09
CA ASP A 51 5.73 11.52 0.75
C ASP A 51 4.51 11.10 -0.09
N ILE A 52 3.97 9.92 0.20
CA ILE A 52 2.83 9.37 -0.55
C ILE A 52 1.54 10.18 -0.37
N THR A 53 1.51 11.12 0.57
CA THR A 53 0.35 12.01 0.82
C THR A 53 0.40 13.28 -0.02
N SER A 54 1.52 13.54 -0.70
CA SER A 54 1.73 14.68 -1.59
C SER A 54 1.54 14.27 -3.05
N GLU A 55 0.58 14.89 -3.73
CA GLU A 55 0.34 14.69 -5.17
C GLU A 55 1.59 14.93 -6.00
N ILE A 56 2.30 16.03 -5.74
CA ILE A 56 3.55 16.37 -6.44
C ILE A 56 4.60 15.28 -6.22
N SER A 57 4.76 14.82 -4.98
CA SER A 57 5.78 13.79 -4.65
C SER A 57 5.46 12.44 -5.31
N VAL A 58 4.18 12.08 -5.40
CA VAL A 58 3.70 10.87 -6.10
C VAL A 58 3.98 10.98 -7.61
N GLU A 59 3.64 12.12 -8.23
CA GLU A 59 3.89 12.35 -9.66
C GLU A 59 5.37 12.34 -10.01
N GLU A 60 6.21 12.99 -9.21
CA GLU A 60 7.67 12.97 -9.36
C GLU A 60 8.23 11.56 -9.21
N THR A 61 7.74 10.79 -8.24
CA THR A 61 8.15 9.40 -8.03
C THR A 61 7.84 8.53 -9.26
N ILE A 62 6.60 8.59 -9.75
CA ILE A 62 6.17 7.81 -10.92
C ILE A 62 6.98 8.21 -12.15
N SER A 63 7.15 9.52 -12.38
CA SER A 63 7.93 10.05 -13.49
C SER A 63 9.39 9.58 -13.43
N LEU A 64 10.01 9.63 -12.25
CA LEU A 64 11.39 9.21 -12.05
C LEU A 64 11.58 7.73 -12.32
N VAL A 65 10.66 6.87 -11.84
CA VAL A 65 10.71 5.42 -12.12
C VAL A 65 10.53 5.17 -13.62
N TYR A 66 9.51 5.77 -14.23
CA TYR A 66 9.24 5.54 -15.65
C TYR A 66 10.40 5.99 -16.55
N GLN A 67 10.97 7.17 -16.29
CA GLN A 67 12.11 7.68 -17.07
C GLN A 67 13.37 6.79 -16.95
N ASN A 68 13.59 6.16 -15.79
CA ASN A 68 14.80 5.36 -15.56
C ASN A 68 14.67 3.89 -15.97
N PHE A 69 13.45 3.32 -15.89
CA PHE A 69 13.23 1.90 -16.13
C PHE A 69 12.36 1.61 -17.36
N GLY A 70 11.74 2.64 -17.96
CA GLY A 70 10.94 2.56 -19.19
C GLY A 70 9.56 1.92 -19.02
N LYS A 71 9.23 1.44 -17.82
CA LYS A 71 7.94 0.79 -17.51
C LYS A 71 7.71 0.72 -16.01
N ILE A 72 6.45 0.51 -15.64
CA ILE A 72 6.04 0.19 -14.28
C ILE A 72 5.08 -0.99 -14.37
N ASP A 73 5.47 -2.15 -13.86
CA ASP A 73 4.70 -3.38 -13.92
C ASP A 73 3.88 -3.63 -12.64
N GLY A 74 4.14 -2.90 -11.55
CA GLY A 74 3.30 -3.03 -10.37
C GLY A 74 3.51 -2.00 -9.29
N LEU A 75 2.53 -1.94 -8.40
CA LEU A 75 2.51 -1.12 -7.20
C LEU A 75 2.14 -1.98 -5.99
N VAL A 76 2.90 -1.87 -4.91
CA VAL A 76 2.56 -2.41 -3.60
C VAL A 76 2.38 -1.25 -2.62
N ASN A 77 1.13 -0.96 -2.28
CA ASN A 77 0.76 0.02 -1.26
C ASN A 77 0.92 -0.59 0.13
N ASN A 78 2.13 -0.45 0.69
CA ASN A 78 2.50 -1.03 1.98
C ASN A 78 2.81 0.03 3.07
N ALA A 79 3.00 1.29 2.69
CA ALA A 79 3.21 2.37 3.66
C ALA A 79 2.10 2.42 4.72
N TYR A 80 2.51 2.59 5.98
CA TYR A 80 1.61 2.62 7.14
C TYR A 80 1.94 3.78 8.10
N PRO A 81 1.91 5.04 7.61
CA PRO A 81 2.06 6.22 8.46
C PRO A 81 0.89 6.35 9.45
N ARG A 82 1.16 6.86 10.66
CA ARG A 82 0.17 7.00 11.73
C ARG A 82 0.46 8.23 12.58
N THR A 83 -0.58 8.83 13.14
CA THR A 83 -0.45 9.91 14.14
C THR A 83 0.02 9.38 15.49
N GLU A 84 0.39 10.29 16.39
CA GLU A 84 0.90 9.95 17.73
C GLU A 84 -0.15 9.29 18.62
N ASP A 85 -1.41 9.67 18.47
CA ASP A 85 -2.57 9.12 19.17
C ASP A 85 -3.09 7.81 18.55
N TRP A 86 -2.35 7.19 17.63
CA TRP A 86 -2.73 5.92 17.03
C TRP A 86 -2.87 4.82 18.09
N GLY A 87 -4.09 4.31 18.24
CA GLY A 87 -4.43 3.36 19.30
C GLY A 87 -5.10 3.99 20.52
N ALA A 88 -5.45 5.28 20.49
CA ALA A 88 -6.32 5.88 21.48
C ALA A 88 -7.68 5.16 21.54
N VAL A 89 -8.30 5.16 22.72
CA VAL A 89 -9.69 4.67 22.88
C VAL A 89 -10.63 5.58 22.09
N PHE A 90 -11.76 5.04 21.65
CA PHE A 90 -12.62 5.67 20.64
C PHE A 90 -12.99 7.12 20.98
N GLU A 91 -13.34 7.37 22.25
CA GLU A 91 -13.81 8.66 22.76
C GLU A 91 -12.70 9.72 22.89
N GLU A 92 -11.43 9.31 22.86
CA GLU A 92 -10.27 10.20 22.97
C GLU A 92 -9.68 10.59 21.61
N ILE A 93 -10.11 9.92 20.53
CA ILE A 93 -9.60 10.18 19.18
C ILE A 93 -10.00 11.59 18.75
N GLN A 94 -8.99 12.41 18.47
CA GLN A 94 -9.24 13.73 17.94
C GLN A 94 -9.73 13.63 16.50
N TYR A 95 -10.73 14.43 16.15
CA TYR A 95 -11.27 14.41 14.78
C TYR A 95 -10.18 14.75 13.74
N SER A 96 -9.26 15.66 14.06
CA SER A 96 -8.16 16.05 13.19
C SER A 96 -7.17 14.91 12.94
N THR A 97 -6.85 14.09 13.94
CA THR A 97 -5.95 12.95 13.79
C THR A 97 -6.64 11.80 13.07
N TRP A 98 -7.95 11.60 13.29
CA TRP A 98 -8.77 10.70 12.48
C TRP A 98 -8.68 11.06 11.00
N GLN A 99 -8.99 12.32 10.63
CA GLN A 99 -8.92 12.80 9.25
C GLN A 99 -7.53 12.58 8.67
N LYS A 100 -6.48 12.97 9.40
CA LYS A 100 -5.10 12.80 8.97
C LYS A 100 -4.75 11.34 8.72
N ASN A 101 -5.16 10.39 9.58
CA ASN A 101 -4.90 8.97 9.34
C ASN A 101 -5.62 8.44 8.10
N VAL A 102 -6.86 8.88 7.87
CA VAL A 102 -7.61 8.56 6.65
C VAL A 102 -6.87 9.10 5.42
N ASP A 103 -6.39 10.35 5.47
CA ASP A 103 -5.62 10.94 4.40
C ASP A 103 -4.32 10.16 4.12
N MET A 104 -3.57 9.86 5.18
CA MET A 104 -2.25 9.23 5.07
C MET A 104 -2.29 7.76 4.62
N GLN A 105 -3.38 7.02 4.87
CA GLN A 105 -3.46 5.58 4.58
C GLN A 105 -4.53 5.16 3.56
N MET A 106 -5.58 5.96 3.35
CA MET A 106 -6.64 5.67 2.39
C MET A 106 -6.56 6.59 1.19
N ASN A 107 -6.57 7.91 1.40
CA ASN A 107 -6.55 8.87 0.29
C ASN A 107 -5.21 8.84 -0.45
N ALA A 108 -4.09 8.70 0.27
CA ALA A 108 -2.76 8.49 -0.31
C ALA A 108 -2.70 7.26 -1.23
N VAL A 109 -3.36 6.15 -0.84
CA VAL A 109 -3.42 4.93 -1.66
C VAL A 109 -4.26 5.17 -2.92
N PHE A 110 -5.41 5.81 -2.79
CA PHE A 110 -6.23 6.22 -3.94
C PHE A 110 -5.43 7.09 -4.90
N LEU A 111 -4.76 8.13 -4.40
CA LEU A 111 -3.96 9.06 -5.18
C LEU A 111 -2.87 8.32 -5.97
N PHE A 112 -2.10 7.46 -5.31
CA PHE A 112 -1.05 6.69 -5.98
C PHE A 112 -1.62 5.77 -7.07
N ILE A 113 -2.69 5.04 -6.77
CA ILE A 113 -3.37 4.17 -7.75
C ILE A 113 -3.86 4.98 -8.95
N GLN A 114 -4.52 6.12 -8.71
CA GLN A 114 -5.03 6.99 -9.77
C GLN A 114 -3.92 7.46 -10.70
N LYS A 115 -2.81 7.95 -10.14
CA LYS A 115 -1.69 8.51 -10.93
C LYS A 115 -0.88 7.43 -11.66
N ILE A 116 -0.76 6.24 -11.08
CA ILE A 116 0.01 5.14 -11.68
C ILE A 116 -0.79 4.34 -12.73
N ALA A 117 -2.13 4.42 -12.70
CA ALA A 117 -3.01 3.60 -13.52
C ALA A 117 -2.64 3.56 -15.01
N PRO A 118 -2.33 4.69 -15.70
CA PRO A 118 -1.97 4.67 -17.12
C PRO A 118 -0.80 3.74 -17.43
N TYR A 119 0.22 3.74 -16.56
CA TYR A 119 1.44 2.93 -16.73
C TYR A 119 1.17 1.44 -16.47
N LEU A 120 0.28 1.12 -15.53
CA LEU A 120 -0.11 -0.27 -15.25
C LEU A 120 -1.01 -0.84 -16.35
N ILE A 121 -1.84 -0.03 -17.00
CA ILE A 121 -2.61 -0.46 -18.17
C ILE A 121 -1.65 -0.82 -19.31
N GLU A 122 -0.69 0.06 -19.59
CA GLU A 122 0.29 -0.14 -20.66
C GLU A 122 1.13 -1.41 -20.44
N SER A 123 1.62 -1.63 -19.22
CA SER A 123 2.47 -2.77 -18.88
C SER A 123 1.72 -4.07 -18.60
N LYS A 124 0.38 -4.00 -18.57
CA LYS A 124 -0.50 -5.05 -18.02
C LYS A 124 -0.06 -5.46 -16.61
N GLY A 125 0.19 -4.44 -15.79
CA GLY A 125 0.75 -4.57 -14.46
C GLY A 125 -0.24 -5.05 -13.41
N SER A 126 0.09 -4.83 -12.14
CA SER A 126 -0.80 -5.17 -11.03
C SER A 126 -0.67 -4.21 -9.85
N VAL A 127 -1.78 -3.96 -9.16
CA VAL A 127 -1.79 -3.24 -7.89
C VAL A 127 -2.01 -4.23 -6.76
N VAL A 128 -1.21 -4.09 -5.71
CA VAL A 128 -1.36 -4.80 -4.44
C VAL A 128 -1.48 -3.78 -3.32
N SER A 129 -2.44 -3.94 -2.42
CA SER A 129 -2.51 -3.11 -1.21
C SER A 129 -2.69 -3.92 0.05
N MET A 130 -2.10 -3.42 1.13
CA MET A 130 -2.15 -4.05 2.44
C MET A 130 -3.47 -3.71 3.15
N ALA A 131 -4.40 -4.66 3.18
CA ALA A 131 -5.65 -4.62 3.90
C ALA A 131 -5.60 -5.44 5.20
N SER A 132 -6.75 -5.69 5.82
CA SER A 132 -6.86 -6.50 7.03
C SER A 132 -8.23 -7.18 7.09
N ILE A 133 -8.31 -8.29 7.83
CA ILE A 133 -9.58 -8.88 8.23
C ILE A 133 -10.44 -7.89 9.01
N TYR A 134 -9.82 -6.99 9.77
CA TYR A 134 -10.52 -5.90 10.44
C TYR A 134 -11.02 -4.79 9.51
N GLY A 135 -10.83 -4.91 8.20
CA GLY A 135 -11.58 -4.14 7.22
C GLY A 135 -12.93 -4.75 6.86
N VAL A 136 -13.16 -6.03 7.21
CA VAL A 136 -14.41 -6.77 6.94
C VAL A 136 -15.24 -6.94 8.21
N VAL A 137 -14.58 -7.20 9.34
CA VAL A 137 -15.22 -7.35 10.65
C VAL A 137 -14.75 -6.27 11.62
N GLY A 138 -15.60 -5.87 12.56
CA GLY A 138 -15.21 -5.00 13.65
C GLY A 138 -14.08 -5.63 14.48
N ASN A 139 -13.24 -4.79 15.09
CA ASN A 139 -12.22 -5.28 16.00
C ASN A 139 -12.87 -5.76 17.31
N ASP A 140 -12.73 -7.04 17.63
CA ASP A 140 -13.14 -7.61 18.92
C ASP A 140 -11.95 -7.56 19.89
N MET A 141 -12.01 -6.61 20.82
CA MET A 141 -10.94 -6.40 21.79
C MET A 141 -10.87 -7.47 22.88
N SER A 142 -11.92 -8.27 23.06
CA SER A 142 -11.90 -9.37 24.03
C SER A 142 -10.81 -10.39 23.68
N LEU A 143 -10.49 -10.54 22.38
CA LEU A 143 -9.42 -11.39 21.88
C LEU A 143 -8.01 -10.89 22.27
N TYR A 144 -7.90 -9.64 22.75
CA TYR A 144 -6.64 -8.94 23.00
C TYR A 144 -6.42 -8.54 24.46
N GLU A 145 -7.30 -8.95 25.39
CA GLU A 145 -7.27 -8.56 26.82
C GLU A 145 -5.91 -8.73 27.50
N ASN A 146 -5.12 -9.73 27.08
CA ASN A 146 -3.79 -10.02 27.64
C ASN A 146 -2.62 -9.48 26.79
N THR A 147 -2.89 -8.56 25.88
CA THR A 147 -1.89 -7.99 24.98
C THR A 147 -1.78 -6.48 25.14
N LYS A 148 -0.73 -5.89 24.56
CA LYS A 148 -0.59 -4.42 24.47
C LYS A 148 -1.29 -3.83 23.24
N ILE A 149 -2.04 -4.65 22.49
CA ILE A 149 -2.73 -4.23 21.28
C ILE A 149 -3.91 -3.35 21.71
N LYS A 150 -4.01 -2.17 21.10
CA LYS A 150 -5.08 -1.21 21.36
C LYS A 150 -6.05 -1.18 20.18
N THR A 151 -7.27 -0.73 20.43
CA THR A 151 -8.23 -0.40 19.37
C THR A 151 -7.66 0.71 18.50
N ALA A 152 -7.68 0.53 17.19
CA ALA A 152 -7.51 1.64 16.25
C ALA A 152 -8.77 1.71 15.38
N PRO A 153 -9.85 2.39 15.81
CA PRO A 153 -11.09 2.49 15.04
C PRO A 153 -10.88 3.01 13.61
N ALA A 154 -9.96 3.96 13.44
CA ALA A 154 -9.54 4.46 12.12
C ALA A 154 -8.95 3.34 11.25
N TYR A 155 -8.24 2.37 11.83
CA TYR A 155 -7.68 1.23 11.10
C TYR A 155 -8.78 0.42 10.42
N THR A 156 -9.84 0.05 11.14
CA THR A 156 -10.97 -0.70 10.59
C THR A 156 -11.61 0.06 9.44
N ALA A 157 -11.91 1.35 9.63
CA ALA A 157 -12.49 2.20 8.59
C ALA A 157 -11.58 2.29 7.34
N ILE A 158 -10.28 2.54 7.54
CA ILE A 158 -9.29 2.63 6.46
C ILE A 158 -9.19 1.30 5.71
N LYS A 159 -9.03 0.17 6.41
CA LYS A 159 -8.87 -1.14 5.77
C LYS A 159 -10.14 -1.59 5.05
N GLY A 160 -11.32 -1.25 5.58
CA GLY A 160 -12.60 -1.44 4.88
C GLY A 160 -12.71 -0.59 3.62
N GLY A 161 -12.31 0.69 3.70
CA GLY A 161 -12.25 1.60 2.55
C GLY A 161 -11.32 1.09 1.46
N LEU A 162 -10.13 0.58 1.82
CA LEU A 162 -9.20 -0.01 0.86
C LEU A 162 -9.78 -1.23 0.13
N LEU A 163 -10.57 -2.07 0.81
CA LEU A 163 -11.25 -3.22 0.19
C LEU A 163 -12.22 -2.79 -0.90
N ILE A 164 -13.09 -1.83 -0.58
CA ILE A 164 -14.08 -1.31 -1.54
C ILE A 164 -13.40 -0.53 -2.67
N LEU A 165 -12.35 0.24 -2.37
CA LEU A 165 -11.57 0.96 -3.38
C LEU A 165 -11.00 0.00 -4.44
N HIS A 166 -10.45 -1.15 -4.01
CA HIS A 166 -9.92 -2.15 -4.94
C HIS A 166 -11.02 -2.80 -5.79
N ALA A 167 -12.18 -3.07 -5.21
CA ALA A 167 -13.31 -3.61 -5.95
C ALA A 167 -13.79 -2.62 -7.04
N ILE A 168 -13.90 -1.33 -6.70
CA ILE A 168 -14.30 -0.29 -7.66
C ILE A 168 -13.25 -0.14 -8.76
N TYR A 169 -11.97 -0.07 -8.42
CA TYR A 169 -10.89 0.08 -9.41
C TYR A 169 -10.93 -1.04 -10.45
N GLN A 170 -11.16 -2.29 -10.04
CA GLN A 170 -11.30 -3.40 -10.99
C GLN A 170 -12.44 -3.25 -11.98
N LEU A 171 -13.62 -2.87 -11.48
CA LEU A 171 -14.81 -2.68 -12.31
C LEU A 171 -14.56 -1.60 -13.37
N ILE A 172 -13.92 -0.49 -12.97
CA ILE A 172 -13.57 0.61 -13.88
C ILE A 172 -12.54 0.14 -14.92
N MET A 173 -11.54 -0.62 -14.49
CA MET A 173 -10.41 -1.01 -15.32
C MET A 173 -10.68 -2.22 -16.21
N GLY A 174 -11.86 -2.84 -16.14
CA GLY A 174 -12.21 -4.04 -16.91
C GLY A 174 -11.36 -5.26 -16.56
N ALA A 175 -10.68 -5.23 -15.39
CA ALA A 175 -9.91 -6.36 -14.88
C ALA A 175 -10.89 -7.48 -14.50
N ARG A 176 -10.58 -8.72 -14.89
CA ARG A 176 -11.50 -9.86 -14.74
C ARG A 176 -11.34 -10.63 -13.44
N GLU A 177 -10.27 -10.40 -12.67
CA GLU A 177 -9.96 -11.17 -11.46
C GLU A 177 -9.58 -10.28 -10.28
N LEU A 178 -10.38 -10.38 -9.21
CA LEU A 178 -10.04 -9.91 -7.87
C LEU A 178 -9.40 -11.07 -7.12
N ASP A 179 -8.10 -10.99 -6.85
CA ASP A 179 -7.45 -11.96 -5.98
C ASP A 179 -7.32 -11.35 -4.57
N LEU A 180 -8.24 -11.74 -3.69
CA LEU A 180 -8.14 -11.49 -2.26
C LEU A 180 -7.34 -12.62 -1.64
N THR A 181 -6.02 -12.43 -1.56
CA THR A 181 -5.15 -13.40 -0.92
C THR A 181 -4.93 -13.02 0.55
N VAL A 182 -5.48 -13.79 1.48
CA VAL A 182 -5.15 -13.65 2.90
C VAL A 182 -3.78 -14.27 3.15
N TYR A 183 -2.79 -13.46 3.55
CA TYR A 183 -1.50 -13.97 3.98
C TYR A 183 -1.43 -13.94 5.51
N HIS A 184 -1.12 -15.12 6.08
CA HIS A 184 -1.10 -15.40 7.51
C HIS A 184 -2.50 -15.39 8.16
N ARG A 185 -2.88 -16.54 8.75
CA ARG A 185 -4.00 -16.62 9.68
C ARG A 185 -3.76 -15.54 10.76
N GLU A 186 -4.66 -14.55 10.81
CA GLU A 186 -4.91 -13.59 11.89
C GLU A 186 -4.53 -12.10 11.74
N VAL A 187 -3.80 -11.59 10.73
CA VAL A 187 -3.46 -10.13 10.76
C VAL A 187 -3.56 -9.34 9.44
N PHE A 188 -3.29 -9.93 8.27
CA PHE A 188 -3.21 -9.16 7.02
C PHE A 188 -3.98 -9.80 5.87
N LEU A 189 -4.77 -8.97 5.17
CA LEU A 189 -5.41 -9.34 3.92
C LEU A 189 -4.64 -8.62 2.80
N ILE A 190 -4.19 -9.34 1.78
CA ILE A 190 -3.55 -8.75 0.61
C ILE A 190 -4.59 -8.72 -0.51
N ILE A 191 -4.78 -7.55 -1.11
CA ILE A 191 -5.69 -7.39 -2.24
C ILE A 191 -4.84 -7.19 -3.48
N LYS A 192 -4.98 -8.06 -4.49
CA LYS A 192 -4.29 -7.96 -5.77
C LYS A 192 -5.28 -7.75 -6.91
N ILE A 193 -4.91 -6.85 -7.83
CA ILE A 193 -5.62 -6.57 -9.08
C ILE A 193 -4.63 -6.72 -10.23
N GLN A 194 -4.97 -7.50 -11.25
CA GLN A 194 -4.10 -7.76 -12.39
C GLN A 194 -4.79 -7.42 -13.72
N TYR A 195 -4.04 -6.76 -14.61
CA TYR A 195 -4.46 -6.52 -15.99
C TYR A 195 -4.13 -7.73 -16.88
N LEU A 196 -5.00 -8.03 -17.85
CA LEU A 196 -4.85 -9.14 -18.81
C LEU A 196 -4.21 -8.71 -20.14
#